data_AF-A0AAD5HD97-F1
#
_entry.id   AF-A0AAD5HD97-F1
#
_cell.length_a   1.000
_cell.length_b   1.000
_cell.length_c   1.000
_cell.angle_alpha   90.00
_cell.angle_beta   90.00
_cell.angle_gamma   90.00
#
_symmetry.space_group_name_H-M   'P 1'
#
loop_
_entity.id
_entity.type
_entity.pdbx_description
1 polymer ?
#
loop_
_entity_poly.entity_id
_entity_poly.type
_entity_poly.pdbx_seq_one_letter_code
_entity_poly.pdbx_strand_id
1 'polypeptide(L)'
;MAVNGAAAEQMTDSPNTEFTPVADSTQDPQVEHPTDVSATDDIQEYATDDEFYDSHEYSTEELERMLREANDFKTAGNEYFAKGQYDEAIGKYEDALFACPERNTEERAVFFSNIAACQMKQNKYTEAKDTCSKAIELSPAYSKAIFRRAQAGEKIASYSALTEALKDYQSVRELPDITDFTRKECLKAEQRLPSMIKDQGEKEKEEMMGKLKDLGNTLLGKFGLSTNNFQMQKDPSSGNYSVNFVNKN
;
A
#
# COMPACT_ATOMS: atom_id res chain seq x y z
N MET A 1 32.62 -2.67 -35.94
CA MET A 1 31.43 -2.03 -36.56
C MET A 1 30.32 -3.05 -36.48
N ALA A 2 29.47 -2.99 -35.45
CA ALA A 2 28.11 -2.41 -35.50
C ALA A 2 27.28 -3.05 -36.63
N VAL A 3 26.13 -3.68 -36.39
CA VAL A 3 24.95 -3.12 -35.70
C VAL A 3 24.07 -4.25 -35.12
N ASN A 4 23.65 -4.12 -33.86
CA ASN A 4 22.58 -4.91 -33.24
C ASN A 4 21.26 -4.15 -33.41
N GLY A 5 20.28 -4.76 -34.09
CA GLY A 5 18.90 -4.25 -34.18
C GLY A 5 18.04 -4.88 -33.09
N ALA A 6 17.59 -4.06 -32.14
CA ALA A 6 16.62 -4.45 -31.12
C ALA A 6 15.21 -4.42 -31.72
N ALA A 7 14.52 -5.56 -31.69
CA ALA A 7 13.10 -5.66 -32.02
C ALA A 7 12.27 -5.21 -30.82
N ALA A 8 11.47 -4.16 -31.00
CA ALA A 8 10.46 -3.71 -30.06
C ALA A 8 9.21 -4.60 -30.23
N GLU A 9 8.85 -5.36 -29.20
CA GLU A 9 7.58 -6.07 -29.15
C GLU A 9 6.44 -5.09 -28.87
N GLN A 10 5.49 -5.08 -29.81
CA GLN A 10 4.29 -4.27 -29.82
C GLN A 10 3.30 -4.81 -28.77
N MET A 11 2.93 -3.99 -27.79
CA MET A 11 1.76 -4.24 -26.96
C MET A 11 0.52 -3.85 -27.75
N THR A 12 -0.25 -4.86 -28.14
CA THR A 12 -1.51 -4.74 -28.85
C THR A 12 -2.60 -4.24 -27.91
N ASP A 13 -3.27 -3.21 -28.40
CA ASP A 13 -4.53 -2.61 -27.99
C ASP A 13 -5.63 -3.64 -27.65
N SER A 14 -6.45 -3.35 -26.65
CA SER A 14 -7.75 -4.01 -26.44
C SER A 14 -8.69 -3.09 -25.68
N PRO A 15 -10.00 -3.13 -26.00
CA PRO A 15 -10.77 -1.93 -26.28
C PRO A 15 -11.60 -1.45 -25.08
N ASN A 16 -11.88 -0.14 -25.10
CA ASN A 16 -12.90 0.53 -24.29
C ASN A 16 -14.24 -0.21 -24.38
N THR A 17 -14.74 -0.69 -23.26
CA THR A 17 -16.15 -1.07 -23.10
C THR A 17 -16.92 0.17 -22.63
N GLU A 18 -17.66 0.78 -23.54
CA GLU A 18 -18.64 1.82 -23.25
C GLU A 18 -19.81 1.22 -22.44
N PHE A 19 -20.12 1.83 -21.29
CA PHE A 19 -21.28 1.48 -20.47
C PHE A 19 -22.39 2.50 -20.74
N THR A 20 -23.51 2.06 -21.31
CA THR A 20 -24.71 2.88 -21.51
C THR A 20 -25.65 2.75 -20.30
N PRO A 21 -26.23 3.84 -19.76
CA PRO A 21 -27.20 3.74 -18.67
C PRO A 21 -28.62 3.51 -19.19
N VAL A 22 -29.36 2.61 -18.51
CA VAL A 22 -30.80 2.39 -18.69
C VAL A 22 -31.55 3.14 -17.59
N ALA A 23 -32.61 3.84 -17.99
CA ALA A 23 -33.43 4.70 -17.14
C ALA A 23 -34.45 3.95 -16.27
N ASP A 24 -34.55 4.40 -15.02
CA ASP A 24 -35.73 4.74 -14.21
C ASP A 24 -36.99 3.84 -14.22
N SER A 25 -37.42 3.39 -13.03
CA SER A 25 -38.66 3.89 -12.40
C SER A 25 -39.16 3.00 -11.23
N THR A 26 -39.70 3.71 -10.22
CA THR A 26 -40.80 3.35 -9.29
C THR A 26 -40.49 3.16 -7.80
N GLN A 27 -40.82 4.25 -7.07
CA GLN A 27 -41.73 4.34 -5.91
C GLN A 27 -41.28 3.89 -4.51
N ASP A 28 -41.07 4.91 -3.67
CA ASP A 28 -41.24 4.90 -2.21
C ASP A 28 -42.64 4.45 -1.77
N PRO A 29 -42.75 3.91 -0.54
CA PRO A 29 -43.65 4.53 0.43
C PRO A 29 -43.11 4.65 1.86
N GLN A 30 -43.13 5.88 2.36
CA GLN A 30 -43.62 6.38 3.66
C GLN A 30 -43.64 5.39 4.86
N VAL A 31 -42.86 5.69 5.91
CA VAL A 31 -43.13 5.20 7.28
C VAL A 31 -43.04 6.35 8.28
N GLU A 32 -44.03 6.37 9.16
CA GLU A 32 -44.49 7.43 10.05
C GLU A 32 -43.56 7.73 11.25
N HIS A 33 -43.56 8.99 11.68
CA HIS A 33 -43.04 9.42 12.98
C HIS A 33 -44.02 9.11 14.12
N PRO A 34 -43.53 8.68 15.29
CA PRO A 34 -44.19 8.96 16.55
C PRO A 34 -43.36 9.90 17.44
N THR A 35 -44.07 10.86 18.01
CA THR A 35 -43.68 11.82 19.06
C THR A 35 -43.63 11.17 20.44
N ASP A 36 -42.62 11.49 21.27
CA ASP A 36 -42.84 11.77 22.71
C ASP A 36 -41.64 12.48 23.37
N VAL A 37 -41.93 13.18 24.47
CA VAL A 37 -41.17 14.26 25.12
C VAL A 37 -40.25 13.83 26.27
N SER A 38 -39.19 14.64 26.45
CA SER A 38 -38.48 15.02 27.69
C SER A 38 -37.88 13.95 28.61
N ALA A 39 -36.55 13.99 28.77
CA ALA A 39 -35.89 14.23 30.06
C ALA A 39 -34.37 14.41 29.85
N THR A 40 -33.82 15.33 30.61
CA THR A 40 -32.40 15.70 30.73
C THR A 40 -31.53 14.55 31.21
N ASP A 41 -30.31 14.43 30.69
CA ASP A 41 -29.10 14.22 31.49
C ASP A 41 -27.85 14.37 30.62
N ASP A 42 -26.85 15.04 31.18
CA ASP A 42 -25.56 15.36 30.59
C ASP A 42 -24.84 14.12 30.04
N ILE A 43 -24.70 14.04 28.71
CA ILE A 43 -23.66 13.24 28.06
C ILE A 43 -22.78 14.22 27.31
N GLN A 44 -21.59 14.44 27.86
CA GLN A 44 -20.51 15.13 27.19
C GLN A 44 -19.99 14.20 26.10
N GLU A 45 -20.60 14.32 24.91
CA GLU A 45 -20.25 13.56 23.72
C GLU A 45 -18.91 14.06 23.18
N TYR A 46 -17.85 13.36 23.53
CA TYR A 46 -16.61 13.36 22.77
C TYR A 46 -16.77 12.33 21.65
N ALA A 47 -17.33 12.77 20.52
CA ALA A 47 -17.37 11.99 19.29
C ALA A 47 -16.60 12.75 18.21
N THR A 48 -15.44 12.19 17.91
CA THR A 48 -14.65 12.41 16.70
C THR A 48 -15.46 11.95 15.49
N ASP A 49 -15.94 12.87 14.68
CA ASP A 49 -16.39 12.58 13.32
C ASP A 49 -16.04 13.79 12.46
N ASP A 50 -14.84 13.75 11.89
CA ASP A 50 -14.47 14.57 10.73
C ASP A 50 -15.22 13.98 9.53
N GLU A 51 -16.56 14.08 9.56
CA GLU A 51 -17.42 13.80 8.41
C GLU A 51 -17.08 14.86 7.36
N PHE A 52 -16.20 14.44 6.45
CA PHE A 52 -15.69 15.19 5.33
C PHE A 52 -16.82 15.42 4.31
N TYR A 53 -17.64 16.43 4.58
CA TYR A 53 -18.77 16.83 3.76
C TYR A 53 -18.27 17.68 2.59
N ASP A 54 -18.22 17.11 1.39
CA ASP A 54 -18.09 17.88 0.14
C ASP A 54 -19.34 18.76 0.00
N SER A 55 -19.27 19.98 0.53
CA SER A 55 -20.39 20.91 0.70
C SER A 55 -20.94 21.48 -0.61
N HIS A 56 -20.39 21.11 -1.77
CA HIS A 56 -20.84 21.59 -3.07
C HIS A 56 -21.42 20.43 -3.88
N GLU A 57 -22.74 20.34 -3.95
CA GLU A 57 -23.40 19.49 -4.95
C GLU A 57 -23.08 20.04 -6.34
N TYR A 58 -22.05 19.46 -6.98
CA TYR A 58 -21.78 19.72 -8.39
C TYR A 58 -22.98 19.29 -9.23
N SER A 59 -23.36 20.14 -10.19
CA SER A 59 -24.28 19.70 -11.24
C SER A 59 -23.69 18.53 -12.02
N THR A 60 -24.55 17.72 -12.65
CA THR A 60 -24.10 16.61 -13.50
C THR A 60 -23.15 17.08 -14.60
N GLU A 61 -23.43 18.23 -15.20
CA GLU A 61 -22.62 18.84 -16.26
C GLU A 61 -21.23 19.27 -15.77
N GLU A 62 -21.14 19.83 -14.55
CA GLU A 62 -19.86 20.20 -13.92
C GLU A 62 -19.03 18.99 -13.55
N LEU A 63 -19.67 17.96 -12.98
CA LEU A 63 -19.03 16.68 -12.67
C LEU A 63 -18.42 16.08 -13.93
N GLU A 64 -19.18 15.99 -15.02
CA GLU A 64 -18.68 15.47 -16.27
C GLU A 64 -17.53 16.31 -16.83
N ARG A 65 -17.60 17.65 -16.73
CA ARG A 65 -16.52 18.54 -17.16
C ARG A 65 -15.24 18.27 -16.38
N MET A 66 -15.33 18.17 -15.06
CA MET A 66 -14.20 17.88 -14.18
C MET A 66 -13.59 16.50 -14.46
N LEU A 67 -14.42 15.48 -14.67
CA LEU A 67 -13.96 14.14 -15.04
C LEU A 67 -13.33 14.09 -16.43
N ARG A 68 -13.83 14.86 -17.40
CA ARG A 68 -13.19 15.02 -18.71
C ARG A 68 -11.81 15.67 -18.56
N GLU A 69 -11.72 16.78 -17.83
CA GLU A 69 -10.46 17.48 -17.57
C GLU A 69 -9.43 16.59 -16.86
N ALA A 70 -9.84 15.86 -15.82
CA ALA A 70 -8.96 14.89 -15.14
C ALA A 70 -8.46 13.79 -16.09
N ASN A 71 -9.31 13.32 -17.02
CA ASN A 71 -8.91 12.35 -18.03
C ASN A 71 -7.95 12.91 -19.08
N ASP A 72 -8.07 14.19 -19.44
CA ASP A 72 -7.11 14.87 -20.33
C ASP A 72 -5.73 14.93 -19.66
N PHE A 73 -5.68 15.30 -18.38
CA PHE A 73 -4.45 15.28 -17.59
C PHE A 73 -3.87 13.86 -17.46
N LYS A 74 -4.69 12.83 -17.23
CA LYS A 74 -4.26 11.43 -17.25
C LYS A 74 -3.62 11.05 -18.59
N THR A 75 -4.23 11.47 -19.68
CA THR A 75 -3.73 11.17 -21.04
C THR A 75 -2.38 11.84 -21.27
N ALA A 76 -2.24 13.12 -20.92
CA ALA A 76 -0.95 13.81 -20.98
C ALA A 76 0.11 13.15 -20.08
N GLY A 77 -0.26 12.72 -18.87
CA GLY A 77 0.63 11.96 -17.98
C GLY A 77 1.11 10.65 -18.60
N ASN A 78 0.21 9.91 -19.26
CA ASN A 78 0.56 8.67 -19.96
C ASN A 78 1.55 8.92 -21.11
N GLU A 79 1.43 10.04 -21.84
CA GLU A 79 2.38 10.41 -22.87
C GLU A 79 3.78 10.70 -22.31
N TYR A 80 3.88 11.45 -21.21
CA TYR A 80 5.16 11.68 -20.53
C TYR A 80 5.74 10.38 -19.98
N PHE A 81 4.90 9.52 -19.39
CA PHE A 81 5.32 8.21 -18.90
C PHE A 81 5.93 7.35 -20.02
N ALA A 82 5.28 7.30 -21.18
CA ALA A 82 5.77 6.56 -22.35
C ALA A 82 7.12 7.09 -22.85
N LYS A 83 7.38 8.40 -22.70
CA LYS A 83 8.67 9.05 -23.03
C LYS A 83 9.74 8.86 -21.94
N GLY A 84 9.41 8.24 -20.81
CA GLY A 84 10.32 8.11 -19.66
C GLY A 84 10.49 9.39 -18.84
N GLN A 85 9.66 10.40 -19.08
CA GLN A 85 9.66 11.68 -18.39
C GLN A 85 8.78 11.57 -17.13
N TYR A 86 9.31 10.91 -16.10
CA TYR A 86 8.51 10.47 -14.96
C TYR A 86 8.10 11.62 -14.03
N ASP A 87 8.92 12.66 -13.87
CA ASP A 87 8.55 13.81 -13.02
C ASP A 87 7.42 14.62 -13.68
N GLU A 88 7.48 14.84 -14.99
CA GLU A 88 6.41 15.49 -15.75
C GLU A 88 5.13 14.65 -15.77
N ALA A 89 5.26 13.32 -15.86
CA ALA A 89 4.12 12.40 -15.76
C ALA A 89 3.44 12.49 -14.40
N ILE A 90 4.22 12.49 -13.30
CA ILE A 90 3.70 12.66 -11.94
C ILE A 90 2.92 13.97 -11.82
N GLY A 91 3.50 15.10 -12.26
CA GLY A 91 2.81 16.39 -12.23
C GLY A 91 1.47 16.37 -12.96
N LYS A 92 1.37 15.65 -14.10
CA LYS A 92 0.08 15.49 -14.80
C LYS A 92 -0.92 14.57 -14.11
N TYR A 93 -0.47 13.54 -13.40
CA TYR A 93 -1.41 12.76 -12.59
C TYR A 93 -1.83 13.51 -11.31
N GLU A 94 -1.01 14.40 -10.77
CA GLU A 94 -1.38 15.31 -9.69
C GLU A 94 -2.40 16.37 -10.15
N ASP A 95 -2.21 16.96 -11.35
CA ASP A 95 -3.21 17.82 -11.99
C ASP A 95 -4.56 17.05 -12.16
N ALA A 96 -4.50 15.77 -12.56
CA ALA A 96 -5.70 14.93 -12.68
C ALA A 96 -6.39 14.68 -11.32
N LEU A 97 -5.63 14.47 -10.24
CA LEU A 97 -6.17 14.35 -8.89
C LEU A 97 -6.79 15.67 -8.40
N PHE A 98 -6.23 16.82 -8.78
CA PHE A 98 -6.78 18.12 -8.42
C PHE A 98 -8.11 18.40 -9.14
N ALA A 99 -8.20 18.05 -10.44
CA ALA A 99 -9.41 18.24 -11.23
C ALA A 99 -10.52 17.21 -10.89
N CYS A 100 -10.18 16.03 -10.39
CA CYS A 100 -11.13 14.96 -10.12
C CYS A 100 -11.85 15.15 -8.77
N PRO A 101 -13.20 15.17 -8.74
CA PRO A 101 -13.95 15.30 -7.49
C PRO A 101 -13.59 14.23 -6.47
N GLU A 102 -13.56 14.58 -5.20
CA GLU A 102 -13.07 13.69 -4.14
C GLU A 102 -13.94 12.45 -3.96
N ARG A 103 -15.25 12.57 -4.23
CA ARG A 103 -16.19 11.44 -4.25
C ARG A 103 -15.92 10.39 -5.35
N ASN A 104 -15.15 10.73 -6.38
CA ASN A 104 -14.80 9.81 -7.46
C ASN A 104 -13.58 8.96 -7.08
N THR A 105 -13.76 8.13 -6.06
CA THR A 105 -12.67 7.36 -5.45
C THR A 105 -11.99 6.39 -6.43
N GLU A 106 -12.74 5.80 -7.37
CA GLU A 106 -12.20 4.86 -8.35
C GLU A 106 -11.25 5.54 -9.35
N GLU A 107 -11.65 6.66 -9.97
CA GLU A 107 -10.77 7.43 -10.86
C GLU A 107 -9.53 7.94 -10.12
N ARG A 108 -9.71 8.44 -8.89
CA ARG A 108 -8.59 8.91 -8.06
C ARG A 108 -7.61 7.78 -7.73
N ALA A 109 -8.10 6.57 -7.44
CA ALA A 109 -7.26 5.40 -7.23
C ALA A 109 -6.41 5.09 -8.48
N VAL A 110 -6.96 5.25 -9.69
CA VAL A 110 -6.23 5.11 -10.96
C VAL A 110 -5.06 6.10 -11.05
N PHE A 111 -5.27 7.38 -10.71
CA PHE A 111 -4.21 8.38 -10.76
C PHE A 111 -3.09 8.11 -9.75
N PHE A 112 -3.43 7.77 -8.50
CA PHE A 112 -2.42 7.36 -7.50
C PHE A 112 -1.62 6.13 -7.98
N SER A 113 -2.28 5.14 -8.57
CA SER A 113 -1.62 3.96 -9.13
C SER A 113 -0.66 4.33 -10.28
N ASN A 114 -0.98 5.33 -11.10
CA ASN A 114 -0.09 5.81 -12.16
C ASN A 114 1.11 6.61 -11.60
N ILE A 115 0.91 7.44 -10.58
CA ILE A 115 2.01 8.11 -9.85
C ILE A 115 2.95 7.06 -9.26
N ALA A 116 2.42 6.04 -8.60
CA ALA A 116 3.21 4.94 -8.07
C ALA A 116 3.99 4.20 -9.17
N ALA A 117 3.43 4.08 -10.38
CA ALA A 117 4.16 3.51 -11.52
C ALA A 117 5.38 4.34 -11.91
N CYS A 118 5.27 5.67 -11.90
CA CYS A 118 6.38 6.58 -12.14
C CYS A 118 7.45 6.46 -11.06
N GLN A 119 7.05 6.48 -9.78
CA GLN A 119 7.95 6.32 -8.64
C GLN A 119 8.69 4.98 -8.66
N MET A 120 8.02 3.89 -9.08
CA MET A 120 8.66 2.60 -9.32
C MET A 120 9.76 2.68 -10.38
N LYS A 121 9.52 3.40 -11.48
CA LYS A 121 10.52 3.61 -12.54
C LYS A 121 11.69 4.49 -12.09
N GLN A 122 11.46 5.38 -11.14
CA GLN A 122 12.49 6.20 -10.48
C GLN A 122 13.20 5.47 -9.34
N ASN A 123 12.86 4.22 -9.04
CA ASN A 123 13.36 3.44 -7.89
C ASN A 123 13.02 4.04 -6.51
N LYS A 124 12.00 4.89 -6.43
CA LYS A 124 11.47 5.48 -5.20
C LYS A 124 10.47 4.53 -4.55
N TYR A 125 10.95 3.36 -4.11
CA TYR A 125 10.07 2.23 -3.73
C TYR A 125 9.21 2.52 -2.49
N THR A 126 9.75 3.22 -1.49
CA THR A 126 8.98 3.61 -0.30
C THR A 126 7.82 4.55 -0.68
N GLU A 127 8.10 5.58 -1.47
CA GLU A 127 7.07 6.51 -1.96
C GLU A 127 6.02 5.80 -2.83
N ALA A 128 6.45 4.88 -3.70
CA ALA A 128 5.55 4.08 -4.52
C ALA A 128 4.63 3.20 -3.66
N LYS A 129 5.15 2.59 -2.60
CA LYS A 129 4.38 1.80 -1.65
C LYS A 129 3.30 2.65 -0.97
N ASP A 130 3.69 3.81 -0.44
CA ASP A 130 2.77 4.71 0.27
C ASP A 130 1.69 5.27 -0.68
N THR A 131 2.07 5.61 -1.91
CA THR A 131 1.15 6.08 -2.95
C THR A 131 0.17 4.97 -3.37
N CYS A 132 0.63 3.72 -3.48
CA CYS A 132 -0.27 2.59 -3.69
C CYS A 132 -1.23 2.37 -2.52
N SER A 133 -0.80 2.56 -1.27
CA SER A 133 -1.69 2.46 -0.11
C SER A 133 -2.84 3.45 -0.19
N LYS A 134 -2.58 4.71 -0.59
CA LYS A 134 -3.65 5.70 -0.86
C LYS A 134 -4.63 5.24 -1.94
N ALA A 135 -4.14 4.62 -3.02
CA ALA A 135 -5.00 4.06 -4.05
C ALA A 135 -5.89 2.91 -3.53
N ILE A 136 -5.35 2.07 -2.66
CA ILE A 136 -6.05 0.91 -2.07
C ILE A 136 -7.06 1.37 -1.01
N GLU A 137 -6.79 2.44 -0.26
CA GLU A 137 -7.74 3.07 0.65
C GLU A 137 -9.00 3.55 -0.12
N LEU A 138 -8.81 4.13 -1.31
CA LEU A 138 -9.90 4.60 -2.16
C LEU A 138 -10.62 3.47 -2.92
N SER A 139 -9.89 2.45 -3.36
CA SER A 139 -10.42 1.30 -4.07
C SER A 139 -9.74 0.00 -3.60
N PRO A 140 -10.29 -0.68 -2.57
CA PRO A 140 -9.66 -1.83 -1.93
C PRO A 140 -9.42 -3.05 -2.83
N ALA A 141 -10.16 -3.16 -3.94
CA ALA A 141 -10.05 -4.25 -4.90
C ALA A 141 -9.19 -3.88 -6.12
N TYR A 142 -8.53 -2.71 -6.13
CA TYR A 142 -7.80 -2.25 -7.31
C TYR A 142 -6.49 -3.03 -7.52
N SER A 143 -6.59 -4.11 -8.29
CA SER A 143 -5.52 -5.10 -8.51
C SER A 143 -4.17 -4.49 -8.93
N LYS A 144 -4.15 -3.45 -9.78
CA LYS A 144 -2.91 -2.81 -10.23
C LYS A 144 -2.18 -2.09 -9.09
N ALA A 145 -2.91 -1.43 -8.19
CA ALA A 145 -2.32 -0.76 -7.04
C ALA A 145 -1.76 -1.76 -6.03
N ILE A 146 -2.53 -2.80 -5.69
CA ILE A 146 -2.11 -3.87 -4.76
C ILE A 146 -0.88 -4.59 -5.31
N PHE A 147 -0.90 -4.99 -6.59
CA PHE A 147 0.22 -5.67 -7.24
C PHE A 147 1.49 -4.81 -7.25
N ARG A 148 1.36 -3.50 -7.52
CA ARG A 148 2.51 -2.59 -7.50
C ARG A 148 3.02 -2.33 -6.08
N ARG A 149 2.14 -2.27 -5.07
CA ARG A 149 2.54 -2.19 -3.66
C ARG A 149 3.37 -3.40 -3.26
N ALA A 150 2.95 -4.59 -3.69
CA ALA A 150 3.71 -5.82 -3.48
C ALA A 150 5.11 -5.75 -4.12
N GLN A 151 5.18 -5.32 -5.39
CA GLN A 151 6.45 -5.14 -6.10
C GLN A 151 7.37 -4.12 -5.40
N ALA A 152 6.82 -3.02 -4.90
CA ALA A 152 7.55 -2.02 -4.13
C ALA A 152 8.07 -2.61 -2.82
N GLY A 153 7.23 -3.37 -2.09
CA GLY A 153 7.61 -4.05 -0.85
C GLY A 153 8.77 -5.04 -1.03
N GLU A 154 8.78 -5.79 -2.13
CA GLU A 154 9.90 -6.66 -2.47
C GLU A 154 11.20 -5.90 -2.72
N LYS A 155 11.12 -4.71 -3.33
CA LYS A 155 12.30 -3.87 -3.58
C LYS A 155 12.83 -3.20 -2.31
N ILE A 156 11.95 -2.90 -1.35
CA ILE A 156 12.32 -2.39 -0.02
C ILE A 156 13.03 -3.47 0.79
N ALA A 157 12.60 -4.74 0.68
CA ALA A 157 13.26 -5.91 1.25
C ALA A 157 13.46 -5.90 2.78
N SER A 158 12.65 -5.15 3.54
CA SER A 158 12.55 -5.30 4.99
C SER A 158 11.62 -6.45 5.36
N TYR A 159 11.73 -6.99 6.58
CA TYR A 159 10.85 -8.06 7.04
C TYR A 159 9.37 -7.68 6.92
N SER A 160 9.03 -6.45 7.36
CA SER A 160 7.66 -5.94 7.29
C SER A 160 7.17 -5.77 5.85
N ALA A 161 7.98 -5.20 4.97
CA ALA A 161 7.63 -4.97 3.58
C ALA A 161 7.47 -6.27 2.78
N LEU A 162 8.33 -7.27 3.02
CA LEU A 162 8.23 -8.59 2.39
C LEU A 162 6.99 -9.35 2.86
N THR A 163 6.68 -9.28 4.16
CA THR A 163 5.47 -9.91 4.73
C THR A 163 4.20 -9.30 4.14
N GLU A 164 4.16 -7.99 4.01
CA GLU A 164 3.05 -7.28 3.37
C GLU A 164 2.94 -7.61 1.88
N ALA A 165 4.07 -7.62 1.16
CA ALA A 165 4.10 -7.98 -0.26
C ALA A 165 3.56 -9.39 -0.52
N LEU A 166 3.89 -10.36 0.34
CA LEU A 166 3.35 -11.72 0.22
C LEU A 166 1.82 -11.74 0.35
N LYS A 167 1.26 -10.99 1.30
CA LYS A 167 -0.20 -10.87 1.49
C LYS A 167 -0.85 -10.20 0.29
N ASP A 168 -0.24 -9.15 -0.25
CA ASP A 168 -0.73 -8.43 -1.44
C ASP A 168 -0.73 -9.31 -2.69
N TYR A 169 0.31 -10.14 -2.91
CA TYR A 169 0.32 -11.08 -4.03
C TYR A 169 -0.79 -12.12 -3.93
N GLN A 170 -1.00 -12.66 -2.73
CA GLN A 170 -2.07 -13.60 -2.45
C GLN A 170 -3.44 -12.97 -2.71
N SER A 171 -3.69 -11.75 -2.20
CA SER A 171 -4.97 -11.07 -2.40
C SER A 171 -5.23 -10.75 -3.87
N VAL A 172 -4.23 -10.28 -4.62
CA VAL A 172 -4.36 -10.03 -6.07
C VAL A 172 -4.71 -11.31 -6.82
N ARG A 173 -4.12 -12.45 -6.46
CA ARG A 173 -4.35 -13.73 -7.13
C ARG A 173 -5.79 -14.21 -6.99
N GLU A 174 -6.44 -13.92 -5.87
CA GLU A 174 -7.84 -14.31 -5.62
C GLU A 174 -8.86 -13.40 -6.34
N LEU A 175 -8.42 -12.30 -6.97
CA LEU A 175 -9.32 -11.43 -7.73
C LEU A 175 -9.76 -12.09 -9.06
N PRO A 176 -11.02 -11.89 -9.48
CA PRO A 176 -11.58 -12.52 -10.68
C PRO A 176 -10.93 -11.97 -11.96
N ASP A 177 -10.69 -10.66 -12.03
CA ASP A 177 -10.32 -9.95 -13.26
C ASP A 177 -8.85 -9.50 -13.25
N ILE A 178 -7.94 -10.46 -13.20
CA ILE A 178 -6.50 -10.21 -13.35
C ILE A 178 -5.94 -10.92 -14.58
N THR A 179 -4.91 -10.31 -15.18
CA THR A 179 -4.24 -10.89 -16.35
C THR A 179 -3.49 -12.18 -15.99
N ASP A 180 -3.35 -13.10 -16.95
CA ASP A 180 -2.55 -14.32 -16.78
C ASP A 180 -1.09 -14.01 -16.39
N PHE A 181 -0.54 -12.91 -16.93
CA PHE A 181 0.77 -12.42 -16.56
C PHE A 181 0.83 -12.09 -15.06
N THR A 182 -0.11 -11.27 -14.57
CA THR A 182 -0.20 -10.90 -13.15
C THR A 182 -0.34 -12.15 -12.27
N ARG A 183 -1.22 -13.08 -12.64
CA ARG A 183 -1.44 -14.33 -11.91
C ARG A 183 -0.17 -15.16 -11.79
N LYS A 184 0.59 -15.29 -12.89
CA LYS A 184 1.86 -16.01 -12.92
C LYS A 184 2.92 -15.34 -12.06
N GLU A 185 2.98 -14.01 -12.06
CA GLU A 185 3.93 -13.27 -11.21
C GLU A 185 3.59 -13.41 -9.72
N CYS A 186 2.31 -13.38 -9.34
CA CYS A 186 1.88 -13.67 -7.95
C CYS A 186 2.35 -15.06 -7.50
N LEU A 187 2.12 -16.10 -8.31
CA LEU A 187 2.54 -17.47 -7.98
C LEU A 187 4.05 -17.60 -7.78
N LYS A 188 4.86 -16.93 -8.61
CA LYS A 188 6.32 -16.90 -8.43
C LYS A 188 6.72 -16.16 -7.15
N ALA A 189 6.04 -15.06 -6.85
CA ALA A 189 6.30 -14.28 -5.64
C ALA A 189 6.00 -15.10 -4.37
N GLU A 190 4.86 -15.80 -4.35
CA GLU A 190 4.47 -16.70 -3.26
C GLU A 190 5.45 -17.84 -3.02
N GLN A 191 6.16 -18.31 -4.06
CA GLN A 191 7.21 -19.32 -3.91
C GLN A 191 8.51 -18.74 -3.35
N ARG A 192 8.91 -17.53 -3.75
CA ARG A 192 10.21 -16.92 -3.36
C ARG A 192 10.18 -16.21 -2.01
N LEU A 193 9.09 -15.50 -1.70
CA LEU A 193 9.03 -14.60 -0.56
C LEU A 193 9.13 -15.28 0.81
N PRO A 194 8.57 -16.48 1.04
CA PRO A 194 8.68 -17.13 2.35
C PRO A 194 10.12 -17.32 2.84
N SER A 195 11.06 -17.67 1.95
CA SER A 195 12.47 -17.79 2.31
C SER A 195 13.06 -16.42 2.65
N MET A 196 12.80 -15.41 1.82
CA MET A 196 13.31 -14.05 2.05
C MET A 196 12.79 -13.44 3.35
N ILE A 197 11.53 -13.66 3.69
CA ILE A 197 10.92 -13.21 4.95
C ILE A 197 11.62 -13.87 6.13
N LYS A 198 11.85 -15.19 6.06
CA LYS A 198 12.55 -15.92 7.12
C LYS A 198 13.97 -15.38 7.31
N ASP A 199 14.73 -15.27 6.23
CA ASP A 199 16.13 -14.83 6.27
C ASP A 199 16.24 -13.39 6.81
N GLN A 200 15.36 -12.49 6.34
CA GLN A 200 15.32 -11.11 6.81
C GLN A 200 14.86 -11.00 8.28
N GLY A 201 13.94 -11.85 8.71
CA GLY A 201 13.49 -11.92 10.11
C GLY A 201 14.59 -12.41 11.06
N GLU A 202 15.39 -13.39 10.63
CA GLU A 202 16.56 -13.86 11.39
C GLU A 202 17.62 -12.75 11.48
N LYS A 203 17.91 -12.07 10.38
CA LYS A 203 18.84 -10.94 10.33
C LYS A 203 18.42 -9.79 11.26
N GLU A 204 17.18 -9.32 11.17
CA GLU A 204 16.67 -8.24 12.02
C GLU A 204 16.67 -8.63 13.51
N LYS A 205 16.40 -9.90 13.83
CA LYS A 205 16.51 -10.44 15.18
C LYS A 205 17.95 -10.43 15.69
N GLU A 206 18.92 -10.84 14.90
CA GLU A 206 20.34 -10.80 15.27
C GLU A 206 20.81 -9.36 15.53
N GLU A 207 20.44 -8.42 14.67
CA GLU A 207 20.75 -6.99 14.84
C GLU A 207 20.11 -6.43 16.12
N MET A 208 18.86 -6.78 16.41
CA MET A 208 18.17 -6.36 17.64
C MET A 208 18.86 -6.93 18.88
N MET A 209 19.23 -8.22 18.87
CA MET A 209 19.93 -8.86 19.98
C MET A 209 21.31 -8.23 20.22
N GLY A 210 22.02 -7.86 19.15
CA GLY A 210 23.27 -7.10 19.24
C GLY A 210 23.09 -5.76 19.95
N LYS A 211 22.11 -4.95 19.51
CA LYS A 211 21.79 -3.65 20.13
C LYS A 211 21.39 -3.78 21.61
N LEU A 212 20.60 -4.79 21.95
CA LEU A 212 20.22 -5.09 23.34
C LEU A 212 21.44 -5.46 24.19
N LYS A 213 22.36 -6.26 23.63
CA LYS A 213 23.61 -6.62 24.29
C LYS A 213 24.48 -5.40 24.55
N ASP A 214 24.62 -4.51 23.57
CA ASP A 214 25.42 -3.29 23.69
C ASP A 214 24.83 -2.31 24.70
N LEU A 215 23.51 -2.16 24.71
CA LEU A 215 22.80 -1.38 25.73
C LEU A 215 23.03 -1.96 27.13
N GLY A 216 22.89 -3.28 27.28
CA GLY A 216 23.16 -3.99 28.53
C GLY A 216 24.59 -3.79 29.00
N ASN A 217 25.57 -3.91 28.11
CA ASN A 217 26.98 -3.68 28.42
C ASN A 217 27.28 -2.22 28.79
N THR A 218 26.59 -1.25 28.18
CA THR A 218 26.74 0.17 28.52
C THR A 218 26.28 0.45 29.96
N LEU A 219 25.19 -0.18 30.40
CA LEU A 219 24.69 -0.06 31.77
C LEU A 219 25.57 -0.83 32.76
N LEU A 220 25.90 -2.08 32.46
CA LEU A 220 26.70 -2.96 33.31
C LEU A 220 28.15 -2.50 33.43
N GLY A 221 28.71 -1.88 32.40
CA GLY A 221 30.08 -1.39 32.38
C GLY A 221 30.34 -0.33 33.47
N LYS A 222 29.32 0.44 33.87
CA LYS A 222 29.40 1.37 35.02
C LYS A 222 29.69 0.68 36.36
N PHE A 223 29.47 -0.63 36.41
CA PHE A 223 29.71 -1.49 37.56
C PHE A 223 30.85 -2.50 37.35
N GLY A 224 31.63 -2.35 36.26
CA GLY A 224 32.68 -3.31 35.89
C GLY A 224 32.14 -4.65 35.39
N LEU A 225 30.89 -4.69 34.92
CA LEU A 225 30.19 -5.88 34.47
C LEU A 225 29.90 -5.84 32.96
N SER A 226 29.57 -7.00 32.39
CA SER A 226 29.15 -7.21 31.02
C SER A 226 28.05 -8.28 30.96
N THR A 227 27.23 -8.23 29.92
CA THR A 227 26.29 -9.30 29.56
C THR A 227 26.98 -10.67 29.44
N ASN A 228 28.28 -10.74 29.14
CA ASN A 228 29.03 -11.99 29.10
C ASN A 228 29.30 -12.60 30.50
N ASN A 229 29.16 -11.82 31.58
CA ASN A 229 29.28 -12.34 32.94
C ASN A 229 28.09 -13.21 33.35
N PHE A 230 26.96 -13.13 32.63
CA PHE A 230 25.75 -13.88 32.95
C PHE A 230 25.56 -15.00 31.92
N GLN A 231 25.83 -16.25 32.31
CA GLN A 231 25.70 -17.42 31.46
C GLN A 231 24.38 -18.14 31.74
N MET A 232 23.52 -18.24 30.73
CA MET A 232 22.30 -19.06 30.81
C MET A 232 22.65 -20.54 30.56
N GLN A 233 22.14 -21.42 31.41
CA GLN A 233 22.22 -22.87 31.26
C GLN A 233 20.81 -23.44 31.25
N LYS A 234 20.48 -24.22 30.23
CA LYS A 234 19.19 -24.92 30.12
C LYS A 234 19.33 -26.34 30.65
N ASP A 235 18.49 -26.73 31.60
CA ASP A 235 18.38 -28.10 32.08
C ASP A 235 17.73 -28.98 30.98
N PRO A 236 18.41 -30.02 30.46
CA PRO A 236 17.89 -30.86 29.38
C PRO A 236 16.65 -31.67 29.79
N SER A 237 16.46 -31.93 31.09
CA SER A 237 15.44 -32.80 31.66
C SER A 237 14.15 -32.05 31.97
N SER A 238 14.27 -30.84 32.51
CA SER A 238 13.13 -30.03 32.94
C SER A 238 12.79 -28.89 31.98
N GLY A 239 13.72 -28.52 31.08
CA GLY A 239 13.58 -27.36 30.20
C GLY A 239 13.75 -26.00 30.90
N ASN A 240 13.99 -26.01 32.23
CA ASN A 240 14.19 -24.81 33.02
C ASN A 240 15.53 -24.13 32.70
N TYR A 241 15.58 -22.80 32.85
CA TYR A 241 16.79 -22.00 32.66
C TYR A 241 17.33 -21.53 34.00
N SER A 242 18.64 -21.70 34.23
CA SER A 242 19.37 -21.06 35.32
C SER A 242 20.35 -20.03 34.76
N VAL A 243 20.61 -18.95 35.52
CA VAL A 243 21.60 -17.92 35.16
C VAL A 243 22.74 -18.00 36.15
N ASN A 244 23.94 -18.31 35.66
CA ASN A 244 25.16 -18.35 36.44
C ASN A 244 25.96 -17.07 36.21
N PHE A 245 26.47 -16.49 37.29
CA PHE A 245 27.39 -15.36 37.20
C PHE A 245 28.84 -15.87 37.17
N VAL A 246 29.61 -15.45 36.17
CA VAL A 246 31.02 -15.82 36.02
C VAL A 246 31.86 -14.54 35.96
N ASN A 247 32.78 -14.41 36.91
CA ASN A 247 33.74 -13.31 36.93
C ASN A 247 34.97 -13.73 36.12
N LYS A 248 35.28 -13.03 35.04
CA LYS A 248 36.58 -13.18 34.37
C LYS A 248 37.56 -12.26 35.09
N ASN A 249 38.46 -12.86 35.89
CA ASN A 249 39.64 -12.17 36.43
C ASN A 249 40.54 -11.66 35.30
#